data_AF-A0A954ZWB2-F1
#
_entry.id   AF-A0A954ZWB2-F1
#
_cell.length_a   1.000
_cell.length_b   1.000
_cell.length_c   1.000
_cell.angle_alpha   90.00
_cell.angle_beta   90.00
_cell.angle_gamma   90.00
#
_symmetry.space_group_name_H-M   'P 1'
#
loop_
_entity.id
_entity.type
_entity.pdbx_description
1 polymer ?
#
loop_
_entity_poly.entity_id
_entity_poly.type
_entity_poly.pdbx_seq_one_letter_code
_entity_poly.pdbx_strand_id
1 'polypeptide(L)' 'MARYTDAVCKLCRREGQKLFLKGERCLSPKCPIDNNRAFPPGV' A
#
# COMPACT_ATOMS: atom_id res chain seq x y z
N MET A 1 18.75 7.30 -9.55
CA MET A 1 17.45 6.66 -9.29
C MET A 1 17.05 6.95 -7.85
N ALA A 2 16.06 7.82 -7.64
CA ALA A 2 15.54 8.10 -6.31
C ALA A 2 14.86 6.82 -5.79
N ARG A 3 15.48 6.15 -4.81
CA ARG A 3 14.85 5.01 -4.14
C ARG A 3 13.67 5.56 -3.35
N TYR A 4 12.45 5.22 -3.76
CA TYR A 4 11.24 5.49 -3.01
C TYR A 4 11.30 4.71 -1.68
N THR A 5 11.92 5.30 -0.66
CA THR A 5 11.91 4.80 0.72
C THR A 5 10.62 5.17 1.46
N ASP A 6 9.76 5.94 0.80
CA ASP A 6 8.47 6.35 1.34
C ASP A 6 7.55 5.15 1.58
N ALA A 7 6.47 5.38 2.30
CA ALA A 7 5.52 4.33 2.63
C ALA A 7 4.85 3.80 1.35
N VAL A 8 5.38 2.72 0.80
CA VAL A 8 4.88 1.95 -0.35
C VAL A 8 3.37 1.63 -0.25
N CYS A 9 2.86 1.47 0.97
CA CYS A 9 1.44 1.28 1.23
C CYS A 9 0.56 2.50 0.87
N LYS A 10 1.11 3.72 0.86
CA LYS A 10 0.42 4.94 0.39
C LYS A 10 0.17 4.88 -1.12
N LEU A 11 1.13 4.37 -1.90
CA LEU A 11 0.97 4.16 -3.34
C LEU A 11 -0.13 3.15 -3.62
N CYS A 12 -0.11 1.99 -2.94
CA CYS A 12 -1.19 1.01 -3.08
C CYS A 12 -2.55 1.62 -2.74
N ARG A 13 -2.64 2.43 -1.66
CA ARG A 13 -3.89 3.11 -1.27
C ARG A 13 -4.36 4.16 -2.26
N ARG A 14 -3.44 4.89 -2.89
CA ARG A 14 -3.75 5.90 -3.91
C ARG A 14 -4.25 5.25 -5.21
N GLU A 15 -3.67 4.12 -5.56
CA GLU A 15 -4.02 3.35 -6.78
C GLU A 15 -5.25 2.45 -6.58
N GLY A 16 -5.73 2.28 -5.34
CA GLY A 16 -6.89 1.42 -5.04
C GLY A 16 -6.67 -0.07 -5.30
N GLN A 17 -5.43 -0.48 -5.61
CA GLN A 17 -5.07 -1.85 -5.98
C GLN A 17 -3.81 -2.34 -5.25
N LYS A 18 -3.69 -3.66 -5.06
CA LYS A 18 -2.50 -4.26 -4.47
C LYS A 18 -1.36 -4.30 -5.50
N LEU A 19 -0.36 -3.44 -5.32
CA LEU A 19 0.85 -3.42 -6.15
C LEU A 19 1.92 -4.44 -5.73
N PHE A 20 1.69 -5.20 -4.64
CA PHE A 20 2.59 -6.24 -4.10
C PHE A 20 4.06 -5.84 -3.87
N LEU A 21 4.33 -4.54 -3.75
CA LEU A 21 5.67 -3.95 -3.61
C LEU A 21 6.39 -4.29 -2.27
N LYS A 22 5.71 -4.95 -1.31
CA LYS A 22 6.29 -5.43 -0.04
C LYS A 22 6.21 -6.95 0.17
N GLY A 23 5.90 -7.72 -0.88
CA GLY A 23 5.88 -9.20 -0.82
C GLY A 23 4.99 -9.74 0.30
N GLU A 24 5.57 -10.44 1.27
CA GLU A 24 4.88 -11.10 2.39
C GLU A 24 3.92 -10.19 3.16
N ARG A 25 4.28 -8.91 3.35
CA ARG A 25 3.41 -7.95 4.06
C ARG A 25 2.16 -7.57 3.26
N CYS A 26 2.18 -7.71 1.94
CA CYS A 26 1.03 -7.48 1.06
C CYS A 26 0.07 -8.68 1.02
N LEU A 27 0.57 -9.88 1.33
CA LEU A 27 -0.19 -11.12 1.43
C LEU A 27 -0.79 -11.31 2.83
N SER A 28 -0.21 -10.68 3.85
CA SER A 28 -0.76 -10.67 5.21
C SER A 28 -2.05 -9.84 5.30
N PRO A 29 -3.00 -10.20 6.20
CA PRO A 29 -4.20 -9.41 6.48
C PRO A 29 -3.88 -8.02 7.06
N LYS A 30 -2.61 -7.74 7.39
CA LYS A 30 -2.15 -6.40 7.77
C LYS A 30 -2.04 -5.44 6.58
N CYS A 31 -2.27 -5.90 5.36
CA CYS A 31 -2.23 -5.05 4.17
C CYS A 31 -3.34 -3.99 4.24
N PRO A 32 -3.01 -2.70 4.13
CA PRO A 32 -4.00 -1.63 4.26
C PRO A 32 -5.07 -1.60 3.17
N ILE A 33 -4.82 -2.25 2.04
CA ILE A 33 -5.80 -2.45 0.96
C ILE A 33 -6.86 -3.48 1.37
N ASP A 34 -6.44 -4.56 2.03
CA ASP A 34 -7.32 -5.65 2.45
C ASP A 34 -8.17 -5.25 3.67
N ASN A 35 -7.55 -4.51 4.60
CA ASN A 35 -8.19 -3.97 5.80
C ASN A 35 -9.20 -2.83 5.56
N ASN A 36 -9.74 -2.70 4.34
CA ASN A 36 -10.78 -1.74 3.98
C ASN A 36 -10.42 -0.26 4.25
N ARG A 37 -9.11 0.06 4.32
CA ARG A 37 -8.58 1.43 4.34
C ARG A 37 -8.15 1.82 2.93
N ALA A 38 -9.04 1.60 1.96
CA ALA A 38 -8.88 1.97 0.56
C ALA A 38 -9.12 3.47 0.30
N PHE A 39 -9.22 4.28 1.36
CA PHE A 39 -9.24 5.73 1.23
C PHE A 39 -7.81 6.24 0.98
N PRO A 40 -7.64 7.22 0.06
CA PRO A 40 -6.35 7.82 -0.20
C PRO A 40 -5.80 8.47 1.09
N PRO A 41 -4.51 8.28 1.41
CA PRO A 41 -3.93 8.88 2.60
C PRO A 41 -3.93 10.41 2.46
N GLY A 42 -4.68 11.11 3.31
CA GLY A 42 -4.78 12.58 3.28
C GLY A 42 -6.20 13.14 3.19
N VAL A 43 -7.23 12.30 3.18
CA VAL A 43 -8.62 12.70 3.54
C VAL A 43 -8.83 12.71 5.05
#